data_AF-A0A7S0LTS2-F1
#
_entry.id   AF-A0A7S0LTS2-F1
#
_cell.length_a   1.000
_cell.length_b   1.000
_cell.length_c   1.000
_cell.angle_alpha   90.00
_cell.angle_beta   90.00
_cell.angle_gamma   90.00
#
_symmetry.space_group_name_H-M   'P 1'
#
loop_
_entity.id
_entity.type
_entity.pdbx_description
1 polymer ?
#
loop_
_entity_poly.entity_id
_entity_poly.type
_entity_poly.pdbx_seq_one_letter_code
_entity_poly.pdbx_strand_id
1 'polypeptide(L)'
;NHRDNESPPPPYLLNDDGSFRLRPVITSAPPTATKGSFMTVWADRAASFVLVRMSSTTHCINTDQRRIPLAATLVNGAYKLPIPAVDYAVSGKYMLFALSASGTPSIAQVVRIS
;
A
#
# COMPACT_ATOMS: atom_id res chain seq x y z
N ASN A 1 -3.70 35.22 23.79
CA ASN A 1 -4.56 34.11 23.35
C ASN A 1 -4.25 33.87 21.87
N HIS A 2 -3.35 32.95 21.54
CA HIS A 2 -2.99 32.66 20.15
C HIS A 2 -3.43 31.22 19.85
N ARG A 3 -4.67 31.07 19.39
CA ARG A 3 -5.09 29.89 18.64
C ARG A 3 -4.77 30.24 17.21
N ASP A 4 -3.83 29.51 16.62
CA ASP A 4 -3.80 29.14 15.20
C ASP A 4 -2.68 28.10 15.07
N ASN A 5 -3.09 26.85 15.17
CA ASN A 5 -2.23 25.69 15.05
C ASN A 5 -2.39 25.13 13.64
N GLU A 6 -2.08 25.92 12.61
CA GLU A 6 -2.01 25.41 11.24
C GLU A 6 -0.75 24.57 11.12
N SER A 7 -0.92 23.25 11.23
CA SER A 7 0.10 22.29 10.80
C SER A 7 0.11 22.31 9.28
N PRO A 8 1.13 22.88 8.60
CA PRO A 8 1.20 22.79 7.15
C PRO A 8 1.22 21.30 6.76
N PRO A 9 0.43 20.88 5.75
CA PRO A 9 0.45 19.50 5.31
C PRO A 9 1.86 19.13 4.85
N PRO A 10 2.36 17.94 5.19
CA PRO A 10 3.73 17.55 4.88
C PRO A 10 4.00 17.61 3.36
N PRO A 11 5.22 18.00 2.93
CA PRO A 11 5.57 18.33 1.54
C PRO A 11 5.34 17.20 0.53
N TYR A 12 5.20 15.95 1.01
CA TYR A 12 4.90 14.78 0.19
C TYR A 12 3.47 14.78 -0.40
N LEU A 13 2.60 15.68 0.08
CA LEU A 13 1.24 15.86 -0.42
C LEU A 13 1.09 17.02 -1.41
N LEU A 14 2.16 17.77 -1.72
CA LEU A 14 2.10 18.96 -2.57
C LEU A 14 2.91 18.74 -3.85
N ASN A 15 2.37 19.13 -5.01
CA ASN A 15 3.11 19.36 -6.26
C ASN A 15 3.98 20.63 -6.13
N ASP A 16 4.88 20.87 -7.08
CA ASP A 16 5.77 22.07 -7.09
C ASP A 16 4.98 23.40 -7.20
N ASP A 17 3.71 23.33 -7.62
CA ASP A 17 2.77 24.46 -7.70
C ASP A 17 1.91 24.65 -6.42
N GLY A 18 2.12 23.83 -5.39
CA GLY A 18 1.34 23.87 -4.15
C GLY A 18 -0.03 23.17 -4.20
N SER A 19 -0.38 22.51 -5.32
CA SER A 19 -1.60 21.70 -5.41
C SER A 19 -1.41 20.30 -4.81
N PHE A 20 -2.48 19.64 -4.36
CA PHE A 20 -2.36 18.30 -3.77
C PHE A 20 -1.85 17.28 -4.81
N ARG A 21 -0.74 16.61 -4.49
CA ARG A 21 -0.18 15.51 -5.28
C ARG A 21 -1.21 14.38 -5.29
N LEU A 22 -1.67 13.99 -6.48
CA LEU A 22 -2.67 12.92 -6.63
C LEU A 22 -2.08 11.60 -6.16
N ARG A 23 -2.60 11.09 -5.05
CA ARG A 23 -2.23 9.79 -4.50
C ARG A 23 -2.98 8.70 -5.27
N PRO A 24 -2.35 7.56 -5.57
CA PRO A 24 -3.09 6.38 -5.99
C PRO A 24 -4.13 6.03 -4.93
N VAL A 25 -5.31 5.63 -5.37
CA VAL A 25 -6.41 5.16 -4.54
C VAL A 25 -6.70 3.72 -4.93
N ILE A 26 -6.62 2.83 -3.94
CA ILE A 26 -7.16 1.47 -4.09
C ILE A 26 -8.66 1.57 -3.86
N THR A 27 -9.44 1.37 -4.93
CA THR A 27 -10.90 1.44 -4.89
C THR A 27 -11.52 0.12 -4.41
N SER A 28 -10.88 -1.01 -4.70
CA SER A 28 -11.34 -2.32 -4.24
C SER A 28 -10.19 -3.32 -4.16
N ALA A 29 -10.11 -4.06 -3.06
CA ALA A 29 -9.19 -5.18 -2.89
C ALA A 29 -9.91 -6.33 -2.16
N PRO A 30 -9.57 -7.60 -2.42
CA PRO A 30 -10.12 -8.73 -1.71
C PRO A 30 -9.67 -8.69 -0.24
N PRO A 31 -10.55 -9.01 0.73
CA PRO A 31 -10.17 -9.02 2.15
C PRO A 31 -9.20 -10.15 2.49
N THR A 32 -9.10 -11.18 1.63
CA THR A 32 -8.26 -12.35 1.79
C THR A 32 -7.55 -12.68 0.48
N ALA A 33 -6.34 -13.24 0.57
CA ALA A 33 -5.69 -13.89 -0.56
C ALA A 33 -4.87 -15.10 -0.13
N THR A 34 -4.75 -16.06 -1.03
CA THR A 34 -4.02 -17.31 -0.79
C THR A 34 -2.60 -17.19 -1.30
N LYS A 35 -1.65 -17.74 -0.53
CA LYS A 35 -0.25 -17.86 -0.98
C LYS A 35 -0.15 -18.60 -2.31
N GLY A 36 0.74 -18.14 -3.18
CA GLY A 36 0.94 -18.71 -4.52
C GLY A 36 -0.22 -18.46 -5.50
N SER A 37 -1.26 -17.74 -5.09
CA SER A 37 -2.37 -17.35 -5.95
C SER A 37 -2.23 -15.89 -6.41
N PHE A 38 -3.20 -15.43 -7.19
CA PHE A 38 -3.29 -14.04 -7.59
C PHE A 38 -4.41 -13.33 -6.84
N MET A 39 -4.17 -12.08 -6.49
CA MET A 39 -5.16 -11.15 -5.96
C MET A 39 -5.49 -10.10 -7.03
N THR A 40 -6.77 -9.83 -7.25
CA THR A 40 -7.22 -8.79 -8.19
C THR A 40 -7.55 -7.52 -7.41
N VAL A 41 -6.86 -6.42 -7.71
CA VAL A 41 -7.00 -5.13 -7.02
C VAL A 41 -7.37 -4.05 -8.00
N TRP A 42 -8.38 -3.27 -7.69
CA TRP A 42 -8.76 -2.08 -8.42
C TRP A 42 -8.09 -0.88 -7.78
N ALA A 43 -7.29 -0.17 -8.57
CA ALA A 43 -6.63 1.06 -8.13
C ALA A 43 -6.53 2.03 -9.31
N ASP A 44 -6.45 3.32 -9.04
CA ASP A 44 -6.08 4.31 -10.05
C ASP A 44 -4.61 4.67 -9.95
N ARG A 45 -3.97 4.97 -11.09
CA ARG A 45 -2.62 5.57 -11.16
C ARG A 45 -1.53 4.81 -10.39
N ALA A 46 -1.73 3.51 -10.17
CA ALA A 46 -0.77 2.63 -9.49
C ALA A 46 0.31 2.16 -10.48
N ALA A 47 1.57 2.45 -10.17
CA ALA A 47 2.73 1.94 -10.91
C ALA A 47 3.28 0.65 -10.30
N SER A 48 3.22 0.50 -8.97
CA SER A 48 3.63 -0.71 -8.27
C SER A 48 2.85 -0.92 -6.98
N PHE A 49 2.94 -2.12 -6.42
CA PHE A 49 2.26 -2.47 -5.17
C PHE A 49 3.23 -3.08 -4.19
N VAL A 50 2.97 -2.86 -2.91
CA VAL A 50 3.78 -3.42 -1.82
C VAL A 50 2.89 -3.98 -0.74
N LEU A 51 3.26 -5.16 -0.24
CA LEU A 51 2.69 -5.72 0.99
C LEU A 51 3.63 -5.45 2.15
N VAL A 52 3.06 -4.97 3.24
CA VAL A 52 3.73 -4.77 4.53
C VAL A 52 2.98 -5.59 5.57
N ARG A 53 3.68 -6.48 6.28
CA ARG A 53 3.03 -7.28 7.32
C ARG A 53 2.56 -6.37 8.45
N MET A 54 1.32 -6.56 8.91
CA MET A 54 0.88 -5.91 10.16
C MET A 54 1.49 -6.64 11.34
N SER A 55 2.63 -6.14 11.81
CA SER A 55 3.15 -6.47 13.13
C SER A 55 2.45 -5.62 14.17
N SER A 56 2.06 -6.24 15.29
CA SER A 56 1.60 -5.53 16.47
C SER A 56 2.78 -4.76 17.06
N THR A 57 2.95 -3.49 16.70
CA THR A 57 3.98 -2.63 17.30
C THR A 57 3.32 -1.50 18.08
N THR A 58 2.92 -1.80 19.31
CA THR A 58 3.00 -0.82 20.40
C THR A 58 4.47 -0.75 20.81
N HIS A 59 5.09 0.41 20.58
CA HIS A 59 6.47 0.78 20.96
C HIS A 59 7.61 0.21 20.09
N CYS A 60 8.02 1.00 19.08
CA CYS A 60 9.36 1.06 18.49
C CYS A 60 10.23 -0.21 18.53
N ILE A 61 9.91 -1.22 17.71
CA ILE A 61 10.88 -2.18 17.19
C ILE A 61 10.48 -2.57 15.76
N ASN A 62 11.26 -2.12 14.79
CA ASN A 62 11.15 -2.50 13.37
C ASN A 62 12.32 -3.42 13.03
N THR A 63 12.17 -4.71 13.34
CA THR A 63 13.17 -5.74 13.01
C THR A 63 12.79 -6.59 11.80
N ASP A 64 11.68 -6.27 11.12
CA ASP A 64 11.20 -7.02 9.96
C ASP A 64 10.43 -6.08 9.01
N GLN A 65 11.10 -5.08 8.45
CA GLN A 65 10.55 -4.33 7.32
C GLN A 65 10.60 -5.22 6.06
N ARG A 66 9.88 -6.35 6.07
CA ARG A 66 9.64 -7.17 4.88
C ARG A 66 8.62 -6.47 4.00
N ARG A 67 9.08 -5.41 3.35
CA ARG A 67 8.40 -4.86 2.18
C ARG A 67 8.49 -5.92 1.10
N ILE A 68 7.35 -6.52 0.74
CA ILE A 68 7.26 -7.47 -0.36
C ILE A 68 6.78 -6.67 -1.58
N PRO A 69 7.67 -6.28 -2.52
CA PRO A 69 7.24 -5.66 -3.76
C PRO A 69 6.48 -6.69 -4.60
N LEU A 70 5.34 -6.28 -5.14
CA LEU A 70 4.51 -7.10 -6.00
C LEU A 70 4.56 -6.54 -7.43
N ALA A 71 4.95 -7.39 -8.36
CA ALA A 71 4.88 -7.10 -9.79
C ALA A 71 3.42 -7.20 -10.24
N ALA A 72 2.75 -6.06 -10.34
CA ALA A 72 1.36 -5.99 -10.76
C ALA A 72 1.24 -6.08 -12.29
N THR A 73 0.24 -6.81 -12.77
CA THR A 73 -0.12 -6.83 -14.19
C THR A 73 -1.49 -6.20 -14.36
N LEU A 74 -1.61 -5.18 -15.20
CA LEU A 74 -2.91 -4.58 -15.51
C LEU A 74 -3.68 -5.47 -16.48
N VAL A 75 -4.89 -5.88 -16.10
CA VAL A 75 -5.80 -6.74 -16.87
C VAL A 75 -7.20 -6.13 -16.80
N ASN A 76 -7.74 -5.66 -17.93
CA ASN A 76 -9.10 -5.09 -18.02
C ASN A 76 -9.41 -4.01 -16.95
N GLY A 77 -8.45 -3.14 -16.64
CA GLY A 77 -8.62 -2.07 -15.65
C GLY A 77 -8.39 -2.50 -14.19
N ALA A 78 -8.09 -3.77 -13.93
CA ALA A 78 -7.72 -4.27 -12.61
C ALA A 78 -6.26 -4.73 -12.58
N TYR A 79 -5.60 -4.59 -11.43
CA TYR A 79 -4.24 -5.07 -11.21
C TYR A 79 -4.27 -6.49 -10.64
N LYS A 80 -3.67 -7.43 -11.37
CA LYS A 80 -3.43 -8.78 -10.93
C LYS A 80 -2.09 -8.84 -10.20
N LEU A 81 -2.13 -9.14 -8.91
CA LEU A 81 -0.99 -9.18 -8.00
C LEU A 81 -0.65 -10.64 -7.66
N PRO A 82 0.55 -11.15 -8.01
CA PRO A 82 0.99 -12.48 -7.60
C PRO A 82 1.35 -12.47 -6.11
N ILE A 83 0.69 -13.30 -5.30
CA ILE A 83 1.05 -13.48 -3.89
C ILE A 83 2.16 -14.53 -3.83
N PRO A 84 3.37 -14.19 -3.35
CA PRO A 84 4.47 -15.13 -3.36
C PRO A 84 4.15 -16.36 -2.49
N ALA A 85 4.44 -17.54 -3.03
CA ALA A 85 4.19 -18.83 -2.36
C ALA A 85 5.24 -19.18 -1.29
N VAL A 86 6.27 -18.35 -1.12
CA VAL A 86 7.42 -18.66 -0.27
C VAL A 86 7.04 -18.71 1.21
N ASP A 87 7.66 -19.62 1.96
CA ASP A 87 7.42 -19.82 3.41
C ASP A 87 7.68 -18.56 4.27
N TYR A 88 8.41 -17.60 3.72
CA TYR A 88 8.70 -16.30 4.30
C TYR A 88 7.51 -15.33 4.31
N ALA A 89 6.47 -15.57 3.50
CA ALA A 89 5.19 -14.88 3.59
C ALA A 89 4.33 -15.54 4.67
N VAL A 90 4.60 -15.21 5.93
CA VAL A 90 3.86 -15.79 7.06
C VAL A 90 2.37 -15.47 6.93
N SER A 91 1.49 -16.45 7.09
CA SER A 91 0.04 -16.21 7.05
C SER A 91 -0.34 -15.19 8.14
N GLY A 92 -1.18 -14.22 7.80
CA GLY A 92 -1.47 -13.10 8.69
C GLY A 92 -2.12 -11.93 7.98
N LYS A 93 -2.33 -10.83 8.70
CA LYS A 93 -2.85 -9.60 8.11
C LYS A 93 -1.69 -8.74 7.58
N TYR A 94 -1.88 -8.20 6.39
CA TYR A 94 -0.93 -7.34 5.68
C TYR A 94 -1.64 -6.04 5.28
N MET A 95 -0.87 -4.97 5.20
CA MET A 95 -1.26 -3.71 4.58
C MET A 95 -0.77 -3.73 3.13
N LEU A 96 -1.71 -3.57 2.21
CA LEU A 96 -1.45 -3.37 0.79
C LEU A 96 -1.40 -1.86 0.50
N PHE A 97 -0.33 -1.42 -0.14
CA PHE A 97 -0.19 -0.07 -0.66
C PHE A 97 0.01 -0.09 -2.17
N ALA A 98 -0.63 0.85 -2.86
CA ALA A 98 -0.32 1.20 -4.24
C ALA A 98 0.66 2.37 -4.24
N LEU A 99 1.65 2.34 -5.12
CA LEU A 99 2.66 3.38 -5.30
C LEU A 99 2.49 3.99 -6.70
N SER A 100 2.48 5.31 -6.79
CA SER A 100 2.52 6.02 -8.08
C SER A 100 3.91 5.91 -8.71
N ALA A 101 4.03 6.33 -9.98
CA ALA A 101 5.34 6.43 -10.65
C ALA A 101 6.30 7.41 -9.93
N SER A 102 5.75 8.40 -9.20
CA SER A 102 6.50 9.33 -8.35
C SER A 102 6.82 8.78 -6.95
N GLY A 103 6.48 7.52 -6.65
CA GLY A 103 6.72 6.89 -5.35
C GLY A 103 5.73 7.27 -4.25
N THR A 104 4.64 7.95 -4.57
CA THR A 104 3.62 8.37 -3.59
C THR A 104 2.73 7.18 -3.21
N PRO A 105 2.65 6.78 -1.92
CA PRO A 105 1.82 5.66 -1.49
C PRO A 105 0.35 6.05 -1.33
N SER A 106 -0.54 5.09 -1.59
CA SER A 106 -1.96 5.15 -1.28
C SER A 106 -2.25 5.07 0.22
N ILE A 107 -3.53 5.18 0.59
CA ILE A 107 -4.01 4.68 1.88
C ILE A 107 -3.88 3.14 1.86
N ALA A 108 -3.48 2.56 3.01
CA ALA A 108 -3.33 1.12 3.17
C ALA A 108 -4.69 0.41 3.10
N GLN A 109 -4.75 -0.72 2.40
CA GLN A 109 -5.86 -1.66 2.49
C GLN A 109 -5.44 -2.91 3.25
N VAL A 110 -6.27 -3.37 4.19
CA VAL A 110 -5.96 -4.56 5.00
C VAL A 110 -6.35 -5.81 4.24
N VAL A 111 -5.40 -6.71 4.03
CA VAL A 111 -5.62 -8.00 3.39
C VAL A 111 -5.05 -9.12 4.26
N ARG A 112 -5.81 -10.19 4.47
CA ARG A 112 -5.33 -11.38 5.16
C ARG A 112 -4.76 -12.38 4.16
N ILE A 113 -3.47 -12.70 4.31
CA ILE A 113 -2.82 -13.78 3.56
C ILE A 113 -2.99 -15.08 4.35
N SER A 114 -3.57 -16.10 3.72
CA SER A 114 -3.72 -17.45 4.28
C SER A 114 -2.80 -18.43 3.58
#